data_AF-V3ZUV5-F1
#
_entry.id   AF-V3ZUV5-F1
#
_cell.length_a   1.000
_cell.length_b   1.000
_cell.length_c   1.000
_cell.angle_alpha   90.00
_cell.angle_beta   90.00
_cell.angle_gamma   90.00
#
_symmetry.space_group_name_H-M   'P 1'
#
loop_
_entity.id
_entity.type
_entity.pdbx_description
1 polymer ?
#
loop_
_entity_poly.entity_id
_entity_poly.type
_entity_poly.pdbx_seq_one_letter_code
_entity_poly.pdbx_strand_id
1 'polypeptide(L)'
;LLKKESPELLTLIEDFKNKLTEVKETIQPLFKLVQEGKIVNKAADYIKVKFHLNLSYCVNISFYLMLKAKHIPTMNHPVIKRLVQYRKLIKELEPVDKKLEKDITNIMDKLHRGEEINFAPLPEEETEKPVFKRREVKDSVRKRVEERRQMGDSDSEAENKQQKKMKAYRQAAGEFDDNNNDDETVDGDKRAITNQIQKNRGLTPSRKRELKNPRVRHRHKFRKAKIRRKGQVREVRTESRRYGGEMTGIRAGIKRGTKLK
;
A
#
# COMPACT_ATOMS: atom_id res chain seq x y z
N LEU A 1 -4.03 47.22 -4.93
CA LEU A 1 -5.03 46.34 -4.27
C LEU A 1 -4.59 44.88 -4.27
N LEU A 2 -4.40 44.21 -5.41
CA LEU A 2 -3.97 42.80 -5.48
C LEU A 2 -2.75 42.41 -4.63
N LYS A 3 -1.68 43.22 -4.64
CA LYS A 3 -0.48 42.98 -3.82
C LYS A 3 -0.73 43.09 -2.31
N LYS A 4 -1.73 43.87 -1.89
CA LYS A 4 -2.11 44.04 -0.47
C LYS A 4 -3.00 42.90 0.01
N GLU A 5 -3.86 42.36 -0.85
CA GLU A 5 -4.81 41.29 -0.50
C GLU A 5 -4.22 39.88 -0.62
N SER A 6 -3.32 39.67 -1.58
CA SER A 6 -2.66 38.37 -1.77
C SER A 6 -1.33 38.52 -2.52
N PRO A 7 -0.20 38.72 -1.83
CA PRO A 7 1.11 38.81 -2.47
C PRO A 7 1.53 37.50 -3.15
N GLU A 8 1.09 36.35 -2.63
CA GLU A 8 1.36 35.00 -3.17
C GLU A 8 0.79 34.77 -4.57
N LEU A 9 -0.21 35.55 -4.97
CA LEU A 9 -0.89 35.38 -6.24
C LEU A 9 0.03 35.70 -7.42
N LEU A 10 0.93 36.67 -7.26
CA LEU A 10 1.86 37.04 -8.32
C LEU A 10 2.87 35.95 -8.59
N THR A 11 3.44 35.35 -7.54
CA THR A 11 4.39 34.24 -7.67
C THR A 11 3.70 33.02 -8.30
N LEU A 12 2.44 32.75 -7.94
CA LEU A 12 1.68 31.66 -8.54
C LEU A 12 1.36 31.88 -10.03
N ILE A 13 1.10 33.11 -10.45
CA ILE A 13 0.85 33.43 -11.86
C ILE A 13 2.13 33.26 -12.69
N GLU A 14 3.27 33.67 -12.14
CA GLU A 14 4.57 33.48 -12.78
C GLU A 14 4.92 32.00 -12.90
N ASP A 15 4.77 31.25 -11.80
CA ASP A 15 4.93 29.78 -11.79
C ASP A 15 4.00 29.10 -12.81
N PHE A 16 2.75 29.55 -12.91
CA PHE A 16 1.78 29.01 -13.86
C PHE A 16 2.22 29.23 -15.31
N LYS A 17 2.67 30.45 -15.64
CA LYS A 17 3.18 30.76 -16.99
C LYS A 17 4.39 29.90 -17.31
N ASN A 18 5.36 29.82 -16.40
CA ASN A 18 6.59 29.05 -16.59
C ASN A 18 6.32 27.54 -16.74
N LYS A 19 5.36 27.00 -15.98
CA LYS A 19 4.99 25.58 -16.10
C LYS A 19 4.17 25.29 -17.36
N LEU A 20 3.37 26.24 -17.85
CA LEU A 20 2.67 26.08 -19.12
C LEU A 20 3.62 26.14 -20.32
N THR A 21 4.61 27.05 -20.31
CA THR A 21 5.63 27.09 -21.37
C THR A 21 6.44 25.80 -21.35
N GLU A 22 6.90 25.34 -20.18
CA GLU A 22 7.61 24.05 -20.04
C GLU A 22 6.78 22.88 -20.59
N VAL A 23 5.50 22.80 -20.24
CA VAL A 23 4.62 21.71 -20.74
C VAL A 23 4.43 21.78 -22.25
N LYS A 24 4.20 22.97 -22.81
CA LYS A 24 3.93 23.15 -24.25
C LYS A 24 5.16 22.90 -25.10
N GLU A 25 6.30 23.44 -24.69
CA GLU A 25 7.55 23.38 -25.44
C GLU A 25 8.24 22.04 -25.24
N THR A 26 8.29 21.52 -24.01
CA THR A 26 9.10 20.35 -23.69
C THR A 26 8.31 19.05 -23.57
N ILE A 27 7.26 19.04 -22.75
CA ILE A 27 6.65 17.78 -22.30
C ILE A 27 5.60 17.29 -23.31
N GLN A 28 4.86 18.19 -23.95
CA GLN A 28 3.83 17.85 -24.94
C GLN A 28 4.38 17.07 -26.15
N PRO A 29 5.48 17.48 -26.82
CA PRO A 29 6.04 16.70 -27.91
C PRO A 29 6.60 15.35 -27.43
N LEU A 30 7.25 15.30 -26.26
CA LEU A 30 7.73 14.03 -25.68
C LEU A 30 6.57 13.06 -25.37
N PHE A 31 5.45 13.59 -24.88
CA PHE A 31 4.26 12.78 -24.62
C PHE A 31 3.65 12.21 -25.90
N LYS A 32 3.68 12.96 -27.02
CA LYS A 32 3.29 12.43 -28.34
C LYS A 32 4.19 11.28 -28.78
N LEU A 33 5.50 11.38 -28.60
CA LEU A 33 6.44 10.29 -28.89
C LEU A 33 6.20 9.04 -28.03
N VAL A 34 5.77 9.23 -26.78
CA VAL A 34 5.34 8.12 -25.91
C VAL A 34 4.04 7.49 -26.41
N GLN A 35 3.08 8.29 -26.89
CA GLN A 35 1.83 7.78 -27.47
C GLN A 35 2.07 7.02 -28.78
N GLU A 36 3.04 7.46 -29.58
CA GLU A 36 3.51 6.78 -30.80
C GLU A 36 4.30 5.49 -30.49
N GLY A 37 4.59 5.20 -29.22
CA GLY A 37 5.26 3.97 -28.79
C GLY A 37 6.77 3.94 -29.01
N LYS A 38 7.39 5.05 -29.39
CA LYS A 38 8.84 5.14 -29.66
C LYS A 38 9.69 5.07 -28.39
N ILE A 39 9.17 5.56 -27.27
CA ILE A 39 9.83 5.53 -25.96
C ILE A 39 9.22 4.39 -25.14
N VAL A 40 10.04 3.38 -24.80
CA VAL A 40 9.58 2.18 -24.09
C VAL A 40 10.04 2.21 -22.62
N ASN A 41 9.32 1.47 -21.76
CA ASN A 41 9.66 1.19 -20.36
C ASN A 41 9.55 2.38 -19.39
N LYS A 42 10.50 2.48 -18.45
CA LYS A 42 10.51 3.41 -17.31
C LYS A 42 10.60 4.88 -17.74
N ALA A 43 11.19 5.16 -18.89
CA ALA A 43 11.27 6.51 -19.45
C ALA A 43 9.88 7.03 -19.87
N ALA A 44 9.05 6.16 -20.46
CA ALA A 44 7.68 6.51 -20.79
C ALA A 44 6.85 6.82 -19.54
N ASP A 45 6.99 6.00 -18.49
CA ASP A 45 6.30 6.23 -17.22
C ASP A 45 6.74 7.52 -16.56
N TYR A 46 8.03 7.86 -16.62
CA TYR A 46 8.54 9.13 -16.14
C TYR A 46 7.90 10.32 -16.85
N ILE A 47 7.89 10.32 -18.19
CA ILE A 47 7.31 11.39 -19.00
C ILE A 47 5.81 11.53 -18.71
N LYS A 48 5.08 10.41 -18.60
CA LYS A 48 3.66 10.41 -18.21
C LYS A 48 3.45 11.05 -16.85
N VAL A 49 4.22 10.64 -15.84
CA VAL A 49 4.12 11.19 -14.47
C VAL A 49 4.44 12.68 -14.47
N LYS A 50 5.53 13.11 -15.13
CA LYS A 50 5.94 14.52 -15.21
C LYS A 50 4.87 15.37 -15.90
N PHE A 51 4.28 14.87 -17.00
CA PHE A 51 3.18 15.53 -17.68
C PHE A 51 1.94 15.69 -16.79
N HIS A 52 1.47 14.60 -16.19
CA HIS A 52 0.30 14.62 -15.32
C HIS A 52 0.51 15.48 -14.08
N LEU A 53 1.71 15.49 -13.51
CA LEU A 53 2.06 16.28 -12.33
C LEU A 53 1.99 17.78 -12.64
N ASN A 54 2.66 18.23 -13.70
CA ASN A 54 2.64 19.63 -14.11
C ASN A 54 1.24 20.09 -14.54
N LEU A 55 0.50 19.26 -15.29
CA LEU A 55 -0.88 19.57 -15.65
C LEU A 55 -1.79 19.70 -14.42
N SER A 56 -1.66 18.76 -13.48
CA SER A 56 -2.42 18.81 -12.22
C SER A 56 -2.08 20.06 -11.41
N TYR A 57 -0.81 20.45 -11.35
CA TYR A 57 -0.40 21.69 -10.67
C TYR A 57 -1.06 22.92 -11.33
N CYS A 58 -0.99 23.02 -12.66
CA CYS A 58 -1.63 24.11 -13.42
C CYS A 58 -3.15 24.18 -13.19
N VAL A 59 -3.85 23.05 -13.18
CA VAL A 59 -5.30 23.00 -12.90
C VAL A 59 -5.63 23.47 -11.48
N ASN A 60 -4.81 23.12 -10.50
CA ASN A 60 -5.03 23.59 -9.12
C ASN A 60 -4.73 25.08 -8.97
N ILE A 61 -3.74 25.61 -9.70
CA ILE A 61 -3.49 27.06 -9.74
C ILE A 61 -4.67 27.77 -10.41
N SER A 62 -5.15 27.30 -11.57
CA SER A 62 -6.29 27.94 -12.26
C SER A 62 -7.55 27.92 -11.40
N PHE A 63 -7.77 26.85 -10.64
CA PHE A 63 -8.85 26.79 -9.65
C PHE A 63 -8.65 27.81 -8.51
N TYR A 64 -7.43 27.97 -8.00
CA TYR A 64 -7.12 29.01 -7.02
C TYR A 64 -7.37 30.43 -7.56
N LEU A 65 -6.96 30.70 -8.80
CA LEU A 65 -7.24 31.96 -9.50
C LEU A 65 -8.74 32.21 -9.62
N MET A 66 -9.51 31.18 -9.99
CA MET A 66 -10.98 31.26 -10.09
C MET A 66 -11.63 31.60 -8.73
N LEU A 67 -11.16 31.00 -7.63
CA LEU A 67 -11.67 31.33 -6.30
C LEU A 67 -11.39 32.78 -5.91
N LYS A 68 -10.19 33.28 -6.25
CA LYS A 68 -9.82 34.69 -6.01
C LYS A 68 -10.64 35.65 -6.87
N ALA A 69 -10.93 35.30 -8.13
CA ALA A 69 -11.80 36.09 -9.00
C ALA A 69 -13.24 36.17 -8.46
N LYS A 70 -13.73 35.11 -7.80
CA LYS A 70 -15.04 35.07 -7.13
C LYS A 70 -15.04 35.69 -5.72
N HIS A 71 -13.92 36.25 -5.26
CA HIS A 71 -13.75 36.79 -3.92
C HIS A 71 -14.09 35.82 -2.79
N ILE A 72 -13.91 34.52 -3.00
CA ILE A 72 -14.12 33.51 -1.96
C ILE A 72 -12.88 33.48 -1.04
N PRO A 73 -13.05 33.46 0.30
CA PRO A 73 -11.94 33.33 1.23
C PRO A 73 -11.16 32.04 1.00
N THR A 74 -9.89 32.15 0.59
CA THR A 74 -9.08 30.99 0.21
C THR A 74 -8.31 30.35 1.37
N MET A 75 -8.20 31.03 2.52
CA MET A 75 -7.34 30.61 3.64
C MET A 75 -7.64 29.19 4.15
N ASN A 76 -8.92 28.80 4.16
CA ASN A 76 -9.37 27.50 4.66
C ASN A 76 -9.67 26.48 3.55
N HIS A 77 -9.41 26.81 2.28
CA HIS A 77 -9.74 25.93 1.17
C HIS A 77 -8.64 24.86 0.97
N PRO A 78 -8.99 23.58 0.74
CA PRO A 78 -8.01 22.48 0.56
C PRO A 78 -7.04 22.66 -0.62
N VAL A 79 -7.33 23.60 -1.53
CA VAL A 79 -6.47 23.90 -2.69
C VAL A 79 -5.11 24.41 -2.29
N ILE A 80 -5.00 25.22 -1.23
CA ILE A 80 -3.69 25.67 -0.75
C ILE A 80 -2.85 24.46 -0.32
N LYS A 81 -3.46 23.54 0.44
CA LYS A 81 -2.81 22.28 0.85
C LYS A 81 -2.39 21.44 -0.37
N ARG A 82 -3.22 21.38 -1.41
CA ARG A 82 -2.90 20.66 -2.66
C ARG A 82 -1.76 21.31 -3.42
N LEU A 83 -1.74 22.63 -3.55
CA LEU A 83 -0.65 23.36 -4.21
C LEU A 83 0.70 23.11 -3.52
N VAL A 84 0.73 23.14 -2.19
CA VAL A 84 1.94 22.81 -1.42
C VAL A 84 2.36 21.34 -1.65
N GLN A 85 1.42 20.41 -1.70
CA GLN A 85 1.69 19.01 -2.02
C GLN A 85 2.32 18.85 -3.40
N TYR A 86 1.74 19.46 -4.43
CA TYR A 86 2.28 19.41 -5.79
C TYR A 86 3.66 20.06 -5.87
N ARG A 87 3.89 21.20 -5.21
CA ARG A 87 5.20 21.84 -5.14
C ARG A 87 6.26 20.93 -4.50
N LYS A 88 5.89 20.20 -3.44
CA LYS A 88 6.77 19.21 -2.81
C LYS A 88 7.11 18.07 -3.78
N LEU A 89 6.12 17.52 -4.49
CA LEU A 89 6.33 16.46 -5.46
C LEU A 89 7.20 16.90 -6.64
N ILE A 90 7.03 18.13 -7.13
CA ILE A 90 7.88 18.71 -8.17
C ILE A 90 9.33 18.80 -7.68
N LYS A 91 9.55 19.24 -6.44
CA LYS A 91 10.90 19.29 -5.84
C LYS A 91 11.56 17.92 -5.70
N GLU A 92 10.77 16.89 -5.40
CA GLU A 92 11.27 15.51 -5.34
C GLU A 92 11.68 14.96 -6.73
N LEU A 93 11.15 15.55 -7.82
CA LEU A 93 11.46 15.16 -9.19
C LEU A 93 12.73 15.82 -9.74
N GLU A 94 13.13 16.99 -9.23
CA GLU A 94 14.33 17.74 -9.61
C GLU A 94 15.62 16.90 -9.76
N PRO A 95 16.00 15.99 -8.85
CA PRO A 95 17.23 15.20 -9.01
C PRO A 95 17.18 14.23 -10.20
N VAL A 96 15.98 13.81 -10.60
CA VAL A 96 15.78 12.95 -11.78
C VAL A 96 15.79 13.80 -13.05
N ASP A 97 15.16 14.98 -13.00
CA ASP A 97 15.18 15.95 -14.09
C ASP A 97 16.61 16.32 -14.49
N LYS A 98 17.47 16.69 -13.52
CA LYS A 98 18.88 17.03 -13.78
C LYS A 98 19.68 15.95 -14.50
N LYS A 99 19.33 14.67 -14.29
CA LYS A 99 19.99 13.55 -14.97
C LYS A 99 19.50 13.40 -16.41
N LEU A 100 18.21 13.60 -16.62
CA LEU A 100 17.55 13.40 -17.92
C LEU A 100 17.59 14.65 -18.81
N GLU A 101 17.96 15.82 -18.28
CA GLU A 101 18.05 17.09 -19.02
C GLU A 101 18.86 16.93 -20.33
N LYS A 102 20.04 16.29 -20.27
CA LYS A 102 20.90 16.09 -21.44
C LYS A 102 20.26 15.21 -22.50
N ASP A 103 19.56 14.17 -22.06
CA ASP A 103 18.89 13.23 -22.98
C ASP A 103 17.68 13.89 -23.62
N ILE A 104 16.92 14.68 -22.84
CA ILE A 104 15.78 15.45 -23.32
C ILE A 104 16.22 16.49 -24.34
N THR A 105 17.28 17.27 -24.10
CA THR A 105 17.79 18.26 -25.07
C THR A 105 18.23 17.58 -26.38
N ASN A 106 18.92 16.44 -26.28
CA ASN A 106 19.32 15.67 -27.45
C ASN A 106 18.13 15.15 -28.26
N ILE A 107 17.06 14.71 -27.58
CA ILE A 107 15.80 14.27 -28.19
C ILE A 107 15.09 15.45 -28.87
N MET A 108 15.09 16.61 -28.26
CA MET A 108 14.46 17.81 -28.82
C MET A 108 15.18 18.33 -30.05
N ASP A 109 16.51 18.33 -30.02
CA ASP A 109 17.32 18.70 -31.19
C ASP A 109 17.08 17.73 -32.35
N LYS A 110 16.91 16.43 -32.08
CA LYS A 110 16.54 15.42 -33.08
C LYS A 110 15.13 15.64 -33.63
N LEU A 111 14.19 16.04 -32.77
CA LEU A 111 12.81 16.32 -33.15
C LEU A 111 12.70 17.59 -34.02
N HIS A 112 13.49 18.63 -33.73
CA HIS A 112 13.59 19.82 -34.58
C HIS A 112 14.25 19.53 -35.93
N ARG A 113 15.17 18.56 -36.00
CA ARG A 113 15.79 18.09 -37.24
C ARG A 113 14.91 17.14 -38.07
N GLY A 114 13.77 16.70 -37.54
CA GLY A 114 12.84 15.81 -38.25
C GLY A 114 13.34 14.37 -38.39
N GLU A 115 14.30 13.94 -37.58
CA GLU A 115 14.81 12.56 -37.59
C GLU A 115 13.86 11.63 -36.84
N GLU A 116 13.55 10.47 -37.45
CA GLU A 116 12.84 9.40 -36.75
C GLU A 116 13.70 8.88 -35.60
N ILE A 117 13.24 9.11 -34.38
CA ILE A 117 13.90 8.59 -33.19
C ILE A 117 13.56 7.09 -33.07
N ASN A 118 14.29 6.28 -33.83
CA ASN A 118 14.30 4.84 -33.68
C ASN A 118 15.15 4.50 -32.45
N PHE A 119 14.52 4.44 -31.28
CA PHE A 119 15.06 3.66 -30.19
C PHE A 119 14.96 2.20 -30.62
N ALA A 120 16.04 1.68 -31.22
CA ALA A 120 16.19 0.25 -31.40
C ALA A 120 15.90 -0.41 -30.04
N PRO A 121 15.08 -1.47 -29.98
CA PRO A 121 14.93 -2.23 -28.76
C PRO A 121 16.32 -2.73 -28.37
N LEU A 122 16.93 -2.12 -27.36
CA LEU A 122 18.10 -2.70 -26.71
C LEU A 122 17.66 -4.10 -26.25
N PRO A 123 18.49 -5.13 -26.48
CA PRO A 123 18.13 -6.51 -26.18
C PRO A 123 17.60 -6.57 -24.76
N GLU A 124 16.44 -7.20 -24.59
CA GLU A 124 15.92 -7.49 -23.28
C GLU A 124 17.06 -8.15 -22.49
N GLU A 125 17.62 -7.45 -21.49
CA GLU A 125 18.43 -8.11 -20.48
C GLU A 125 17.47 -9.11 -19.85
N GLU A 126 17.61 -10.36 -20.27
CA GLU A 126 16.97 -11.51 -19.68
C GLU A 126 17.29 -11.46 -18.20
N THR A 127 16.36 -10.91 -17.43
CA THR A 127 16.34 -11.12 -15.99
C THR A 127 16.17 -12.63 -15.84
N GLU A 128 17.29 -13.33 -15.67
CA GLU A 128 17.33 -14.74 -15.32
C GLU A 128 16.46 -14.93 -14.09
N LYS A 129 15.21 -15.33 -14.30
CA LYS A 129 14.38 -15.85 -13.23
C LYS A 129 15.11 -17.10 -12.75
N PRO A 130 15.49 -17.22 -11.47
CA PRO A 130 16.16 -18.42 -11.00
C PRO A 130 15.21 -19.60 -11.21
N VAL A 131 15.52 -20.44 -12.19
CA VAL A 131 14.83 -21.69 -12.46
C VAL A 131 15.12 -22.60 -11.28
N PHE A 132 14.19 -22.65 -10.33
CA PHE A 132 14.23 -23.62 -9.25
C PHE A 132 14.05 -25.01 -9.89
N LYS A 133 15.17 -25.72 -10.13
CA LYS A 133 15.17 -27.13 -10.54
C LYS A 133 14.36 -27.92 -9.52
N ARG A 134 13.13 -28.26 -9.91
CA ARG A 134 12.22 -29.10 -9.15
C ARG A 134 12.81 -30.51 -9.14
N ARG A 135 13.58 -30.86 -8.11
CA ARG A 135 13.95 -32.26 -7.87
C ARG A 135 12.66 -33.06 -7.70
N GLU A 136 12.43 -33.99 -8.62
CA GLU A 136 11.34 -34.95 -8.51
C GLU A 136 11.65 -35.89 -7.33
N VAL A 137 10.92 -35.72 -6.23
CA VAL A 137 10.83 -36.75 -5.19
C VAL A 137 9.42 -37.29 -5.25
N LYS A 138 9.23 -38.29 -6.13
CA LYS A 138 8.03 -39.12 -6.16
C LYS A 138 8.20 -40.30 -5.18
N ASP A 139 7.06 -40.66 -4.58
CA ASP A 139 6.72 -41.94 -3.95
C ASP A 139 6.89 -42.17 -2.44
N SER A 140 7.58 -41.34 -1.66
CA SER A 140 7.58 -41.50 -0.18
C SER A 140 6.53 -40.65 0.57
N VAL A 141 6.02 -39.58 -0.04
CA VAL A 141 5.11 -38.61 0.61
C VAL A 141 3.63 -38.99 0.49
N ARG A 142 3.25 -39.77 -0.54
CA ARG A 142 1.84 -40.14 -0.78
C ARG A 142 1.30 -41.09 0.30
N LYS A 143 2.09 -42.08 0.75
CA LYS A 143 1.68 -43.01 1.84
C LYS A 143 1.42 -42.30 3.18
N ARG A 144 2.17 -41.24 3.51
CA ARG A 144 2.07 -40.54 4.81
C ARG A 144 0.88 -39.58 4.91
N VAL A 145 0.27 -39.21 3.78
CA VAL A 145 -0.89 -38.30 3.72
C VAL A 145 -2.22 -39.06 3.85
N GLU A 146 -2.26 -40.33 3.43
CA GLU A 146 -3.45 -41.18 3.52
C GLU A 146 -3.75 -41.60 4.96
N GLU A 147 -2.72 -41.99 5.73
CA GLU A 147 -2.86 -42.37 7.15
C GLU A 147 -3.32 -41.21 8.05
N ARG A 148 -3.05 -39.96 7.66
CA ARG A 148 -3.38 -38.77 8.47
C ARG A 148 -4.79 -38.23 8.23
N ARG A 149 -5.57 -38.84 7.33
CA ARG A 149 -6.96 -38.45 7.01
C ARG A 149 -8.01 -39.18 7.87
N GLN A 150 -7.62 -40.17 8.66
CA GLN A 150 -8.56 -40.96 9.49
C GLN A 150 -8.71 -40.47 10.94
N MET A 151 -7.98 -39.45 11.38
CA MET A 151 -8.13 -38.89 12.73
C MET A 151 -8.76 -37.50 12.63
N GLY A 152 -10.06 -37.42 12.93
CA GLY A 152 -10.78 -36.17 13.14
C GLY A 152 -10.22 -35.41 14.34
N ASP A 153 -10.19 -34.09 14.24
CA ASP A 153 -9.74 -33.22 15.34
C ASP A 153 -10.73 -32.07 15.53
N SER A 154 -11.67 -32.35 16.44
CA SER A 154 -12.68 -31.47 17.00
C SER A 154 -12.07 -30.62 18.12
N ASP A 155 -11.27 -29.59 17.81
CA ASP A 155 -10.57 -28.83 18.86
C ASP A 155 -10.78 -27.31 18.83
N SER A 156 -11.64 -26.76 17.95
CA SER A 156 -11.93 -25.31 17.94
C SER A 156 -13.07 -24.85 18.86
N GLU A 157 -13.86 -25.77 19.42
CA GLU A 157 -14.97 -25.40 20.31
C GLU A 157 -14.56 -25.33 21.80
N ALA A 158 -13.52 -26.06 22.20
CA ALA A 158 -13.01 -26.08 23.58
C ALA A 158 -12.30 -24.77 23.98
N GLU A 159 -11.51 -24.17 23.07
CA GLU A 159 -10.76 -22.94 23.34
C GLU A 159 -11.68 -21.73 23.61
N ASN A 160 -12.85 -21.67 22.96
CA ASN A 160 -13.81 -20.57 23.12
C ASN A 160 -14.63 -20.66 24.42
N LYS A 161 -14.80 -21.87 24.97
CA LYS A 161 -15.57 -22.11 26.20
C LYS A 161 -14.73 -21.79 27.46
N GLN A 162 -13.43 -22.08 27.42
CA GLN A 162 -12.49 -21.73 28.49
C GLN A 162 -12.27 -20.21 28.62
N GLN A 163 -12.17 -19.48 27.50
CA GLN A 163 -12.01 -18.02 27.54
C GLN A 163 -13.22 -17.30 28.11
N LYS A 164 -14.44 -17.80 27.85
CA LYS A 164 -15.68 -17.24 28.43
C LYS A 164 -15.81 -17.51 29.94
N LYS A 165 -15.41 -18.69 30.42
CA LYS A 165 -15.39 -19.00 31.87
C LYS A 165 -14.37 -18.17 32.65
N MET A 166 -13.16 -17.99 32.11
CA MET A 166 -12.12 -17.16 32.73
C MET A 166 -12.50 -15.68 32.85
N LYS A 167 -13.25 -15.15 31.87
CA LYS A 167 -13.70 -13.75 31.89
C LYS A 167 -14.87 -13.52 32.85
N ALA A 168 -15.76 -14.51 32.99
CA ALA A 168 -16.85 -14.48 33.97
C ALA A 168 -16.33 -14.57 35.42
N TYR A 169 -15.29 -15.37 35.68
CA TYR A 169 -14.69 -15.46 37.01
C TYR A 169 -13.98 -14.16 37.44
N ARG A 170 -13.30 -13.48 36.51
CA ARG A 170 -12.69 -12.15 36.76
C ARG A 170 -13.69 -11.02 37.00
N GLN A 171 -14.94 -11.17 36.55
CA GLN A 171 -16.00 -10.17 36.78
C GLN A 171 -16.78 -10.46 38.07
N ALA A 172 -16.80 -11.71 38.53
CA ALA A 172 -17.45 -12.11 39.78
C ALA A 172 -16.55 -11.91 41.02
N ALA A 173 -15.23 -12.07 40.87
CA ALA A 173 -14.26 -11.66 41.88
C ALA A 173 -13.97 -10.16 41.69
N GLY A 174 -14.70 -9.31 42.42
CA GLY A 174 -14.55 -7.86 42.35
C GLY A 174 -13.09 -7.43 42.48
N GLU A 175 -12.55 -6.79 41.45
CA GLU A 175 -11.23 -6.16 41.47
C GLU A 175 -11.33 -4.89 42.37
N PHE A 176 -11.24 -5.10 43.69
CA PHE A 176 -10.54 -4.20 44.58
C PHE A 176 -9.10 -4.74 44.67
N ASP A 177 -8.18 -4.09 43.99
CA ASP A 177 -6.76 -4.13 44.35
C ASP A 177 -6.24 -2.69 44.26
N ASP A 178 -6.59 -1.95 45.32
CA ASP A 178 -5.87 -0.79 45.78
C ASP A 178 -4.48 -1.26 46.22
N ASN A 179 -3.50 -1.07 45.35
CA ASN A 179 -2.10 -1.04 45.73
C ASN A 179 -1.56 0.38 45.49
N ASN A 180 -2.12 1.33 46.23
CA ASN A 180 -1.30 2.32 46.90
C ASN A 180 -0.31 1.56 47.80
N ASN A 181 0.90 1.35 47.31
CA ASN A 181 2.05 1.24 48.20
C ASN A 181 2.72 2.60 48.18
N ASP A 182 2.41 3.37 49.22
CA ASP A 182 3.24 4.45 49.73
C ASP A 182 4.68 3.96 49.80
N ASP A 183 5.54 4.52 48.97
CA ASP A 183 6.98 4.47 49.20
C ASP A 183 7.29 5.77 49.93
N GLU A 184 7.11 5.76 51.26
CA GLU A 184 7.77 6.71 52.15
C GLU A 184 9.27 6.65 51.81
N THR A 185 9.75 7.72 51.18
CA THR A 185 11.18 7.88 50.93
C THR A 185 11.89 8.09 52.26
N VAL A 186 12.40 7.00 52.84
CA VAL A 186 13.47 7.09 53.84
C VAL A 186 14.73 7.57 53.11
N ASP A 187 15.25 8.68 53.60
CA ASP A 187 16.42 9.39 53.09
C ASP A 187 17.65 8.47 53.14
N GLY A 188 18.23 8.18 51.97
CA GLY A 188 19.59 7.62 51.86
C GLY A 188 19.76 6.25 51.20
N ASP A 189 18.73 5.39 51.11
CA ASP A 189 18.88 4.05 50.52
C ASP A 189 18.37 3.94 49.08
N LYS A 190 19.19 3.35 48.21
CA LYS A 190 18.89 3.18 46.78
C LYS A 190 17.65 2.30 46.62
N ARG A 191 16.61 2.83 45.97
CA ARG A 191 15.36 2.10 45.69
C ARG A 191 15.62 0.73 45.07
N ALA A 192 14.92 -0.28 45.56
CA ALA A 192 14.98 -1.63 45.00
C ALA A 192 14.50 -1.64 43.53
N ILE A 193 15.06 -2.54 42.73
CA ILE A 193 14.69 -2.65 41.31
C ILE A 193 13.22 -3.09 41.19
N THR A 194 12.41 -2.30 40.48
CA THR A 194 11.02 -2.69 40.26
C THR A 194 10.96 -3.86 39.28
N ASN A 195 9.96 -4.73 39.44
CA ASN A 195 9.70 -5.86 38.55
C ASN A 195 9.60 -5.44 37.06
N GLN A 196 9.14 -4.22 36.79
CA GLN A 196 9.08 -3.66 35.44
C GLN A 196 10.47 -3.35 34.89
N ILE A 197 11.35 -2.72 35.69
CA ILE A 197 12.74 -2.42 35.32
C ILE A 197 13.52 -3.72 35.11
N GLN A 198 13.34 -4.73 35.97
CA GLN A 198 13.99 -6.04 35.82
C GLN A 198 13.61 -6.78 34.52
N LYS A 199 12.34 -6.65 34.07
CA LYS A 199 11.83 -7.33 32.87
C LYS A 199 12.07 -6.55 31.58
N ASN A 200 12.52 -5.29 31.66
CA ASN A 200 12.81 -4.46 30.50
C ASN A 200 14.04 -4.99 29.76
N ARG A 201 13.82 -5.52 28.55
CA ARG A 201 14.87 -6.04 27.65
C ARG A 201 15.55 -4.95 26.80
N GLY A 202 15.58 -3.71 27.29
CA GLY A 202 16.16 -2.55 26.59
C GLY A 202 15.46 -2.19 25.26
N LEU A 203 16.22 -1.65 24.30
CA LEU A 203 15.81 -1.17 22.96
C LEU A 203 15.29 -2.27 22.01
N THR A 204 14.87 -3.43 22.51
CA THR A 204 14.35 -4.52 21.67
C THR A 204 12.86 -4.30 21.35
N PRO A 205 12.46 -4.29 20.06
CA PRO A 205 11.06 -4.10 19.70
C PRO A 205 10.18 -5.20 20.30
N SER A 206 9.13 -4.80 21.02
CA SER A 206 8.16 -5.77 21.57
C SER A 206 7.45 -6.51 20.45
N ARG A 207 7.53 -7.84 20.47
CA ARG A 207 6.87 -8.73 19.50
C ARG A 207 5.92 -9.68 20.22
N LYS A 208 4.74 -9.91 19.63
CA LYS A 208 3.77 -10.92 20.11
C LYS A 208 4.43 -12.31 20.19
N ARG A 209 4.06 -13.12 21.19
CA ARG A 209 4.65 -14.45 21.45
C ARG A 209 4.69 -15.35 20.20
N GLU A 210 3.64 -15.32 19.38
CA GLU A 210 3.53 -16.10 18.14
C GLU A 210 4.58 -15.73 17.07
N LEU A 211 5.09 -14.49 17.10
CA LEU A 211 6.09 -13.99 16.16
C LEU A 211 7.52 -14.25 16.64
N LYS A 212 7.70 -14.60 17.92
CA LYS A 212 9.03 -14.92 18.49
C LYS A 212 9.56 -16.26 17.99
N ASN A 213 8.68 -17.24 17.75
CA ASN A 213 9.07 -18.54 17.23
C ASN A 213 8.88 -18.60 15.69
N PRO A 214 9.96 -18.78 14.90
CA PRO A 214 9.88 -18.83 13.43
C PRO A 214 8.90 -19.88 12.91
N ARG A 215 8.83 -21.06 13.54
CA ARG A 215 7.95 -22.16 13.14
C ARG A 215 6.48 -21.80 13.31
N VAL A 216 6.13 -21.21 14.45
CA VAL A 216 4.77 -20.76 14.76
C VAL A 216 4.37 -19.66 13.79
N ARG A 217 5.24 -18.66 13.57
CA ARG A 217 5.03 -17.59 12.58
C ARG A 217 4.72 -18.14 11.19
N HIS A 218 5.52 -19.10 10.70
CA HIS A 218 5.31 -19.71 9.37
C HIS A 218 4.02 -20.54 9.30
N ARG A 219 3.66 -21.26 10.37
CA ARG A 219 2.37 -21.96 10.46
C ARG A 219 1.18 -21.00 10.34
N HIS A 220 1.21 -19.87 11.04
CA HIS A 220 0.15 -18.84 10.93
C HIS A 220 0.14 -18.17 9.56
N LYS A 221 1.30 -17.88 8.97
CA LYS A 221 1.40 -17.32 7.61
C LYS A 221 0.78 -18.25 6.58
N PHE A 222 1.09 -19.56 6.65
CA PHE A 222 0.51 -20.58 5.77
C PHE A 222 -1.01 -20.69 5.97
N ARG A 223 -1.49 -20.76 7.21
CA ARG A 223 -2.93 -20.81 7.51
C ARG A 223 -3.68 -19.62 6.93
N LYS A 224 -3.19 -18.40 7.16
CA LYS A 224 -3.79 -17.16 6.62
C LYS A 224 -3.78 -17.15 5.08
N ALA A 225 -2.70 -17.62 4.45
CA ALA A 225 -2.62 -17.72 3.01
C ALA A 225 -3.62 -18.73 2.42
N LYS A 226 -3.80 -19.88 3.09
CA LYS A 226 -4.78 -20.89 2.69
C LYS A 226 -6.22 -20.36 2.76
N ILE A 227 -6.57 -19.63 3.83
CA ILE A 227 -7.89 -18.99 3.97
C ILE A 227 -8.11 -17.95 2.86
N ARG A 228 -7.13 -17.07 2.61
CA ARG A 228 -7.23 -16.06 1.55
C ARG A 228 -7.42 -16.67 0.17
N ARG A 229 -6.67 -17.73 -0.14
CA ARG A 229 -6.80 -18.47 -1.41
C ARG A 229 -8.21 -19.05 -1.56
N LYS A 230 -8.75 -19.67 -0.50
CA LYS A 230 -10.12 -20.21 -0.50
C LYS A 230 -11.21 -19.14 -0.63
N GLY A 231 -10.94 -17.92 -0.16
CA GLY A 231 -11.84 -16.76 -0.34
C GLY A 231 -11.80 -16.20 -1.76
N GLN A 232 -10.62 -16.13 -2.38
CA GLN A 232 -10.42 -15.58 -3.72
C GLN A 232 -10.88 -16.55 -4.83
N VAL A 233 -10.60 -17.84 -4.65
CA VAL A 233 -10.96 -18.89 -5.61
C VAL A 233 -11.70 -19.98 -4.86
N ARG A 234 -12.97 -20.17 -5.20
CA ARG A 234 -13.74 -21.31 -4.70
C ARG A 234 -13.20 -22.58 -5.36
N GLU A 235 -12.89 -23.59 -4.54
CA GLU A 235 -12.50 -24.91 -5.03
C GLU A 235 -13.69 -25.54 -5.76
N VAL A 236 -13.43 -26.17 -6.91
CA VAL A 236 -14.44 -26.92 -7.66
C VAL A 236 -14.95 -28.05 -6.79
N ARG A 237 -16.26 -28.09 -6.54
CA ARG A 237 -16.90 -29.19 -5.82
C ARG A 237 -17.22 -30.29 -6.83
N THR A 238 -16.67 -31.48 -6.62
CA THR A 238 -17.07 -32.67 -7.37
C THR A 238 -18.17 -33.39 -6.60
N GLU A 239 -19.24 -33.77 -7.29
CA GLU A 239 -20.31 -34.58 -6.72
C GLU A 239 -19.85 -36.04 -6.67
N SER A 240 -19.42 -36.53 -5.50
CA SER A 240 -19.10 -37.96 -5.35
C SER A 240 -20.33 -38.82 -5.06
N ARG A 241 -21.47 -38.21 -4.73
CA ARG A 241 -22.73 -38.87 -4.40
C ARG A 241 -23.87 -38.24 -5.20
N ARG A 242 -24.92 -39.04 -5.45
CA ARG A 242 -26.19 -38.57 -6.04
C ARG A 242 -26.76 -37.40 -5.21
N TYR A 243 -27.43 -36.47 -5.90
CA TYR A 243 -27.98 -35.25 -5.33
C TYR A 243 -28.80 -35.52 -4.05
N GLY A 244 -28.29 -35.06 -2.92
CA GLY A 244 -28.92 -35.18 -1.59
C GLY A 244 -29.40 -33.85 -1.01
N GLY A 245 -29.52 -32.81 -1.85
CA GLY A 245 -29.84 -31.44 -1.45
C GLY A 245 -28.61 -30.53 -1.27
N GLU A 246 -28.87 -29.23 -1.07
CA GLU A 246 -27.80 -28.23 -0.88
C GLU A 246 -27.20 -28.29 0.53
N MET A 247 -25.90 -28.60 0.65
CA MET A 247 -25.19 -28.63 1.96
C MET A 247 -25.27 -27.32 2.76
N THR A 248 -25.45 -26.18 2.10
CA THR A 248 -25.50 -24.86 2.75
C THR A 248 -26.92 -24.39 3.09
N GLY A 249 -27.94 -25.18 2.73
CA GLY A 249 -29.35 -24.83 2.86
C GLY A 249 -29.78 -23.69 1.93
N ILE A 250 -31.00 -23.76 1.42
CA ILE A 250 -31.61 -22.65 0.67
C ILE A 250 -32.02 -21.59 1.69
N ARG A 251 -31.41 -20.41 1.61
CA ARG A 251 -31.74 -19.28 2.50
C ARG A 251 -33.05 -18.64 2.04
N ALA A 252 -34.17 -19.08 2.60
CA ALA A 252 -35.54 -18.76 2.18
C ALA A 252 -35.84 -17.25 2.04
N GLY A 253 -35.15 -16.37 2.78
CA GLY A 253 -35.35 -14.92 2.71
C GLY A 253 -34.65 -14.19 1.55
N ILE A 254 -33.84 -14.86 0.73
CA ILE A 254 -33.09 -14.22 -0.36
C ILE A 254 -33.73 -14.54 -1.71
N LYS A 255 -34.45 -13.57 -2.29
CA LYS A 255 -34.92 -13.64 -3.68
C LYS A 255 -33.77 -13.22 -4.61
N ARG A 256 -33.22 -14.14 -5.41
CA ARG A 256 -32.27 -13.83 -6.50
C ARG A 256 -32.97 -13.98 -7.84
N GLY A 257 -32.98 -12.92 -8.65
CA GLY A 257 -33.45 -12.96 -10.03
C GLY A 257 -32.31 -12.63 -10.99
N THR A 258 -32.23 -13.39 -12.08
CA THR A 258 -31.33 -13.11 -13.21
C THR A 258 -32.16 -12.60 -14.37
N LYS A 259 -31.85 -11.39 -14.88
CA LYS A 259 -32.44 -10.92 -16.14
C LYS A 259 -31.87 -11.76 -17.28
N LEU A 260 -32.74 -12.45 -18.00
CA LEU A 260 -32.40 -13.04 -19.29
C LEU A 260 -32.20 -11.88 -20.28
N LYS A 261 -31.08 -11.92 -21.02
CA LYS A 261 -30.83 -11.04 -22.16
C LYS A 261 -31.41 -11.67 -23.41
#